data_AF-A0A3B9IAB0-F1
#
_entry.id   AF-A0A3B9IAB0-F1
#
_cell.length_a   1.000
_cell.length_b   1.000
_cell.length_c   1.000
_cell.angle_alpha   90.00
_cell.angle_beta   90.00
_cell.angle_gamma   90.00
#
_symmetry.space_group_name_H-M   'P 1'
#
loop_
_entity.id
_entity.type
_entity.pdbx_description
1 polymer ?
#
loop_
_entity_poly.entity_id
_entity_poly.type
_entity_poly.pdbx_seq_one_letter_code
_entity_poly.pdbx_strand_id
1 'polypeptide(L)' 'MQVTKITSPADAGSADPHSYTQEQLQTEFNFMMAERKMRNLLERGLITEEEYKLITEENKKSFPTFLASVI' A
#
# COMPACT_ATOMS: atom_id res chain seq x y z
N MET A 1 7.23 19.01 -49.31
CA MET A 1 7.00 18.73 -47.88
C MET A 1 7.40 17.29 -47.63
N GLN A 2 8.48 17.04 -46.88
CA GLN A 2 8.88 15.71 -46.45
C GLN A 2 8.93 15.72 -44.94
N VAL A 3 8.15 14.82 -44.33
CA VAL A 3 7.88 14.76 -42.89
C VAL A 3 8.98 13.97 -42.19
N THR A 4 9.66 14.61 -41.24
CA THR A 4 10.63 13.94 -40.36
C THR A 4 9.86 13.13 -39.32
N LYS A 5 9.96 11.80 -39.36
CA LYS A 5 9.50 10.94 -38.27
C LYS A 5 10.38 11.17 -37.05
N ILE A 6 9.85 11.86 -36.05
CA ILE A 6 10.46 11.95 -34.73
C ILE A 6 10.15 10.62 -34.05
N THR A 7 11.06 9.65 -34.14
CA THR A 7 11.11 8.58 -33.15
C THR A 7 11.53 9.25 -31.86
N SER A 8 10.59 9.40 -30.93
CA SER A 8 10.94 9.65 -29.53
C SER A 8 11.75 8.44 -29.06
N PRO A 9 12.96 8.61 -28.52
CA PRO A 9 13.56 7.57 -27.71
C PRO A 9 12.71 7.44 -26.45
N ALA A 10 11.64 6.65 -26.54
CA ALA A 10 10.97 6.03 -25.42
C ALA A 10 11.89 4.95 -24.84
N ASP A 11 13.09 5.35 -24.41
CA ASP A 11 14.12 4.48 -23.84
C ASP A 11 15.07 5.34 -23.01
N ALA A 12 14.50 6.09 -22.07
CA ALA A 12 15.18 6.34 -20.81
C ALA A 12 14.51 5.38 -19.82
N GLY A 13 15.20 4.27 -19.52
CA GLY A 13 14.75 3.24 -18.59
C GLY A 13 14.41 3.85 -17.23
N SER A 14 13.16 4.27 -17.07
CA SER A 14 12.54 4.48 -15.77
C SER A 14 12.17 3.09 -15.28
N ALA A 15 12.89 2.66 -14.24
CA ALA A 15 12.70 1.43 -13.48
C ALA A 15 11.28 0.89 -13.63
N ASP A 16 11.15 -0.38 -14.03
CA ASP A 16 9.88 -1.11 -14.10
C ASP A 16 8.98 -0.64 -12.94
N PRO A 17 7.88 0.10 -13.21
CA PRO A 17 6.92 0.35 -12.17
C PRO A 17 6.41 -1.03 -11.81
N HIS A 18 6.77 -1.54 -10.62
CA HIS A 18 6.33 -2.83 -10.15
C HIS A 18 4.81 -2.85 -10.34
N SER A 19 4.35 -3.59 -11.35
CA SER A 19 2.96 -3.56 -11.78
C SER A 19 2.17 -4.35 -10.76
N TYR A 20 1.75 -3.68 -9.69
CA TYR A 20 0.87 -4.28 -8.70
C TYR A 20 -0.37 -4.83 -9.41
N THR A 21 -0.66 -6.11 -9.22
CA THR A 21 -1.94 -6.64 -9.65
C THR A 21 -3.05 -5.97 -8.84
N GLN A 22 -4.27 -5.94 -9.38
CA GLN A 22 -5.41 -5.37 -8.66
C GLN A 22 -5.60 -6.04 -7.28
N GLU A 23 -5.28 -7.33 -7.17
CA GLU A 23 -5.35 -8.11 -5.93
C GLU A 23 -4.30 -7.65 -4.91
N GLN A 24 -3.07 -7.40 -5.36
CA GLN A 24 -2.02 -6.84 -4.50
C GLN A 24 -2.42 -5.43 -4.04
N LEU A 25 -2.86 -4.56 -4.95
CA LEU A 25 -3.30 -3.21 -4.61
C LEU A 25 -4.48 -3.20 -3.62
N GLN A 26 -5.43 -4.12 -3.79
CA GLN A 26 -6.56 -4.30 -2.87
C GLN A 26 -6.09 -4.73 -1.48
N THR A 27 -5.06 -5.59 -1.42
CA THR A 27 -4.48 -6.03 -0.15
C THR A 27 -3.78 -4.88 0.58
N GLU A 28 -2.98 -4.08 -0.14
CA GLU A 28 -2.38 -2.84 0.38
C GLU A 28 -3.44 -1.87 0.92
N PHE A 29 -4.52 -1.67 0.17
CA PHE A 29 -5.63 -0.82 0.59
C PHE A 29 -6.34 -1.37 1.84
N ASN A 30 -6.56 -2.68 1.90
CA ASN A 30 -7.20 -3.33 3.05
C ASN A 30 -6.36 -3.18 4.32
N PHE A 31 -5.04 -3.31 4.23
CA PHE A 31 -4.13 -3.09 5.34
C PHE A 31 -4.22 -1.65 5.87
N MET A 32 -4.13 -0.65 4.99
CA MET A 32 -4.30 0.76 5.39
C MET A 32 -5.67 1.05 6.02
N MET A 33 -6.73 0.44 5.47
CA MET A 33 -8.07 0.61 6.00
C MET A 33 -8.24 -0.05 7.37
N ALA A 34 -7.58 -1.19 7.63
CA ALA A 34 -7.57 -1.84 8.93
C ALA A 34 -6.90 -0.93 10.00
N GLU A 35 -5.72 -0.37 9.71
CA GLU A 35 -5.06 0.58 10.61
C GLU A 35 -5.93 1.80 10.91
N ARG A 36 -6.56 2.38 9.88
CA ARG A 36 -7.44 3.54 10.06
C ARG A 36 -8.66 3.22 10.92
N LYS A 37 -9.23 2.03 10.78
CA LYS A 37 -10.33 1.56 11.65
C LYS A 37 -9.86 1.37 13.08
N MET A 38 -8.69 0.78 13.29
CA MET A 38 -8.12 0.59 14.63
C MET A 38 -7.86 1.93 15.32
N ARG A 39 -7.32 2.92 14.59
CA ARG A 39 -7.13 4.26 15.13
C ARG A 39 -8.45 4.89 15.54
N ASN A 40 -9.49 4.77 14.72
CA ASN A 40 -10.81 5.30 15.07
C ASN A 40 -11.39 4.63 16.32
N LEU A 41 -11.18 3.32 16.51
CA LEU A 41 -11.61 2.61 17.70
C LEU A 41 -10.86 3.10 18.96
N LEU A 42 -9.54 3.33 18.84
CA LEU A 42 -8.73 3.87 19.91
C LEU A 42 -9.15 5.30 20.29
N GLU A 43 -9.33 6.17 19.30
CA GLU A 43 -9.77 7.56 19.51
C GLU A 43 -11.16 7.64 20.17
N ARG A 44 -12.02 6.66 19.92
CA ARG A 44 -13.35 6.56 20.53
C ARG A 44 -13.34 5.86 21.90
N GLY A 45 -12.18 5.42 22.38
CA GLY A 45 -12.02 4.69 23.64
C GLY A 45 -12.71 3.31 23.65
N LEU A 46 -12.93 2.72 22.46
CA LEU A 46 -13.56 1.40 22.32
C LEU A 46 -12.56 0.26 22.51
N ILE A 47 -11.26 0.55 22.35
CA ILE A 47 -10.15 -0.36 22.61
C ILE A 47 -9.09 0.40 23.42
N THR A 48 -8.32 -0.34 24.20
CA THR A 48 -7.16 0.19 24.92
C THR A 48 -5.93 0.29 24.01
N GLU A 49 -4.92 1.05 24.45
CA GLU A 49 -3.65 1.18 23.72
C GLU A 49 -2.92 -0.18 23.60
N GLU A 50 -3.03 -1.03 24.62
CA GLU A 50 -2.47 -2.38 24.62
C GLU A 50 -3.15 -3.27 23.57
N GLU A 51 -4.49 -3.24 23.50
CA GLU A 51 -5.25 -3.97 22.48
C GLU A 51 -4.95 -3.45 21.07
N TYR A 52 -4.86 -2.13 20.90
CA TYR A 52 -4.46 -1.53 19.63
C TYR A 52 -3.11 -2.07 19.15
N LYS A 53 -2.12 -2.16 20.05
CA LYS A 53 -0.79 -2.66 19.72
C LYS A 53 -0.82 -4.13 19.31
N LEU A 54 -1.55 -4.98 20.05
CA LEU A 54 -1.70 -6.40 19.73
C LEU A 54 -2.38 -6.61 18.36
N ILE A 55 -3.46 -5.88 18.09
CA ILE A 55 -4.18 -5.99 16.82
C ILE A 55 -3.32 -5.48 15.66
N THR A 56 -2.52 -4.43 15.88
CA THR A 56 -1.59 -3.91 14.86
C THR A 56 -0.53 -4.93 14.50
N GLU A 57 0.06 -5.63 15.50
CA GLU A 57 1.02 -6.70 15.22
C GLU A 57 0.38 -7.87 14.46
N GLU A 58 -0.85 -8.25 14.80
CA GLU A 58 -1.55 -9.33 14.13
C GLU A 58 -1.96 -8.95 12.69
N ASN A 59 -2.33 -7.68 12.46
CA ASN A 59 -2.55 -7.16 11.12
C ASN A 59 -1.26 -7.24 10.28
N LYS A 60 -0.10 -6.86 10.83
CA LYS A 60 1.18 -6.98 10.10
C LYS A 60 1.50 -8.43 9.69
N LYS A 61 1.07 -9.42 10.48
CA LYS A 61 1.24 -10.85 10.16
C LYS A 61 0.20 -11.38 9.17
N SER A 62 -1.04 -10.91 9.28
CA SER A 62 -2.18 -11.40 8.51
C SER A 62 -2.20 -10.88 7.07
N PHE A 63 -1.64 -9.69 6.84
CA PHE A 63 -1.59 -9.05 5.53
C PHE A 63 -0.21 -9.28 4.88
N PRO A 64 -0.10 -10.10 3.82
CA PRO A 64 1.14 -10.26 3.06
C PRO A 64 1.36 -9.04 2.17
N THR A 65 1.74 -7.93 2.79
CA THR A 65 1.65 -6.59 2.23
C THR A 65 2.99 -5.89 2.36
N PHE A 66 3.43 -5.19 1.32
CA PHE A 66 4.69 -4.46 1.33
C PHE A 66 4.69 -3.37 2.42
N LEU A 67 3.56 -2.67 2.59
CA LEU A 67 3.40 -1.64 3.62
C LEU A 67 3.60 -2.15 5.05
N ALA A 68 3.25 -3.42 5.36
CA ALA A 68 3.48 -3.99 6.69
C ALA A 68 4.97 -4.11 7.05
N SER A 69 5.86 -4.11 6.04
CA SER A 69 7.32 -4.16 6.23
C SER A 69 7.96 -2.77 6.36
N VAL A 70 7.25 -1.70 5.99
CA VAL A 70 7.79 -0.32 5.92
C VAL A 70 7.28 0.56 7.06
N ILE A 71 6.15 0.18 7.66
CA ILE A 71 5.46 0.86 8.77
C ILE A 71 5.54 -0.02 10.02
#